data_AF-A0A292RA37-F1
#
_entry.id   AF-A0A292RA37-F1
#
_cell.length_a   1.000
_cell.length_b   1.000
_cell.length_c   1.000
_cell.angle_alpha   90.00
_cell.angle_beta   90.00
_cell.angle_gamma   90.00
#
_symmetry.space_group_name_H-M   'P 1'
#
loop_
_entity.id
_entity.type
_entity.pdbx_description
1 polymer ?
#
loop_
_entity_poly.entity_id
_entity_poly.type
_entity_poly.pdbx_seq_one_letter_code
_entity_poly.pdbx_strand_id
1 'polypeptide(L)'
;IILADGATLILTYNPNAGIIGDGDTVTPSFADLPIGFGRTKKFAYTTSVTDSIDFVMDVNGFKGPNSEARNGKQYDIRSFKVARFSKGCAGNNINGFGCVYQLPSYSPIKGGSEEIKKWDPKFVNADSYDNYWAGAKKACDDIGMSLPDESKLKSLAKKTTAEKEQLGLPTSGKFWSSSEQGLYSAYKIFFDDGATGIDVKYAELNKVLCVGD
;
A
#
# COMPACT_ATOMS: atom_id res chain seq x y z
N ILE A 1 7.68 19.40 0.21
CA ILE A 1 9.08 19.02 -0.13
C ILE A 1 9.30 19.34 -1.59
N ILE A 2 10.45 19.88 -1.93
CA ILE A 2 10.86 20.15 -3.31
C ILE A 2 12.06 19.25 -3.61
N LEU A 3 11.93 18.34 -4.58
CA LEU A 3 13.05 17.54 -5.11
C LEU A 3 13.40 18.07 -6.49
N ALA A 4 14.68 18.38 -6.69
CA ALA A 4 15.20 18.85 -7.97
C ALA A 4 16.52 18.15 -8.32
N ASP A 5 16.65 17.76 -9.59
CA ASP A 5 17.86 17.14 -10.14
C ASP A 5 18.40 17.87 -11.39
N GLY A 6 17.91 19.10 -11.63
CA GLY A 6 18.27 19.95 -12.76
C GLY A 6 17.41 19.76 -14.02
N ALA A 7 16.57 18.71 -14.09
CA ALA A 7 15.67 18.46 -15.23
C ALA A 7 14.21 18.22 -14.82
N THR A 8 13.95 17.84 -13.58
CA THR A 8 12.60 17.57 -13.07
C THR A 8 12.40 18.16 -11.68
N LEU A 9 11.18 18.63 -11.41
CA LEU A 9 10.75 19.19 -10.13
C LEU A 9 9.58 18.36 -9.58
N ILE A 10 9.75 17.73 -8.43
CA ILE A 10 8.66 17.05 -7.72
C ILE A 10 8.28 17.89 -6.51
N LEU A 11 7.01 18.30 -6.47
CA LEU A 11 6.43 19.12 -5.42
C LEU A 11 5.46 18.26 -4.60
N THR A 12 5.72 18.12 -3.30
CA THR A 12 4.73 17.58 -2.36
C THR A 12 4.27 18.67 -1.41
N TYR A 13 2.95 18.85 -1.30
CA TYR A 13 2.32 19.84 -0.44
C TYR A 13 1.86 19.18 0.86
N ASN A 14 2.36 19.65 2.00
CA ASN A 14 1.87 19.27 3.32
C ASN A 14 1.05 20.44 3.88
N PRO A 15 -0.27 20.30 4.06
CA PRO A 15 -1.13 21.39 4.56
C PRO A 15 -0.85 21.77 6.02
N ASN A 16 -0.11 20.95 6.77
CA ASN A 16 0.25 21.19 8.16
C ASN A 16 1.64 21.83 8.32
N ALA A 17 2.36 22.05 7.23
CA ALA A 17 3.65 22.73 7.26
C ALA A 17 3.46 24.25 7.39
N GLY A 18 4.29 24.89 8.21
CA GLY A 18 4.35 26.35 8.27
C GLY A 18 4.62 26.94 6.89
N ILE A 19 3.94 28.03 6.56
CA ILE A 19 4.09 28.75 5.28
C ILE A 19 5.51 29.33 5.26
N ILE A 20 6.31 28.90 4.29
CA ILE A 20 7.60 29.53 3.98
C ILE A 20 7.27 30.80 3.18
N GLY A 21 7.65 31.96 3.71
CA GLY A 21 7.39 33.26 3.10
C GLY A 21 8.39 33.60 1.99
N ASP A 22 8.02 34.57 1.16
CA ASP A 22 8.93 35.15 0.17
C ASP A 22 10.12 35.82 0.89
N GLY A 23 11.35 35.40 0.58
CA GLY A 23 12.59 35.85 1.23
C GLY A 23 13.19 34.90 2.28
N ASP A 24 12.51 33.81 2.64
CA ASP A 24 13.07 32.82 3.56
C ASP A 24 14.23 32.03 2.91
N THR A 25 15.36 31.96 3.61
CA THR A 25 16.53 31.21 3.12
C THR A 25 16.35 29.72 3.43
N VAL A 26 16.04 28.93 2.40
CA VAL A 26 15.90 27.48 2.52
C VAL A 26 17.27 26.82 2.33
N THR A 27 17.78 26.16 3.37
CA THR A 27 19.03 25.37 3.27
C THR A 27 18.70 23.98 2.72
N PRO A 28 19.20 23.59 1.52
CA PRO A 28 18.94 22.27 0.96
C PRO A 28 19.76 21.20 1.66
N SER A 29 19.15 20.05 1.89
CA SER A 29 19.81 18.79 2.23
C SER A 29 20.02 17.96 0.97
N PHE A 30 20.95 17.00 1.00
CA PHE A 30 21.25 16.14 -0.15
C PHE A 30 21.13 14.67 0.21
N ALA A 31 20.55 13.87 -0.68
CA ALA A 31 20.47 12.42 -0.55
C ALA A 31 20.76 11.75 -1.90
N ASP A 32 21.50 10.65 -1.87
CA ASP A 32 21.67 9.79 -3.03
C ASP A 32 20.53 8.77 -3.08
N LEU A 33 19.64 8.91 -4.06
CA LEU A 33 18.50 8.02 -4.23
C LEU A 33 18.85 6.91 -5.23
N PRO A 34 18.58 5.64 -4.91
CA PRO A 34 18.72 4.55 -5.86
C PRO A 34 17.67 4.69 -6.97
N ILE A 35 18.11 4.56 -8.21
CA ILE A 35 17.27 4.71 -9.42
C ILE A 35 17.14 3.39 -10.20
N GLY A 36 17.36 2.27 -9.51
CA GLY A 36 17.37 0.91 -10.07
C GLY A 36 18.75 0.49 -10.60
N PHE A 37 18.90 -0.83 -10.83
CA PHE A 37 20.11 -1.46 -11.41
C PHE A 37 21.44 -1.11 -10.72
N GLY A 38 21.43 -0.92 -9.39
CA GLY A 38 22.63 -0.58 -8.61
C GLY A 38 23.15 0.85 -8.84
N ARG A 39 22.37 1.72 -9.50
CA ARG A 39 22.73 3.12 -9.75
C ARG A 39 22.04 4.02 -8.74
N THR A 40 22.73 5.10 -8.36
CA THR A 40 22.19 6.16 -7.50
C THR A 40 22.28 7.52 -8.20
N LYS A 41 21.41 8.45 -7.83
CA LYS A 41 21.43 9.84 -8.29
C LYS A 41 21.24 10.78 -7.09
N LYS A 42 22.00 11.86 -7.07
CA LYS A 42 21.96 12.85 -5.98
C LYS A 42 20.78 13.81 -6.17
N PHE A 43 19.98 13.97 -5.13
CA PHE A 43 18.86 14.91 -5.10
C PHE A 43 19.07 15.93 -3.98
N ALA A 44 18.74 17.18 -4.26
CA ALA A 44 18.56 18.20 -3.24
C ALA A 44 17.11 18.17 -2.74
N TYR A 45 16.91 18.25 -1.43
CA TYR A 45 15.59 18.29 -0.82
C TYR A 45 15.52 19.29 0.35
N THR A 46 14.32 19.76 0.63
CA THR A 46 13.99 20.62 1.77
C THR A 46 12.74 20.08 2.45
N THR A 47 12.79 19.92 3.77
CA THR A 47 11.60 19.61 4.59
C THR A 47 11.45 20.68 5.67
N SER A 48 10.20 21.13 5.88
CA SER A 48 9.84 21.94 7.05
C SER A 48 9.27 21.09 8.19
N VAL A 49 9.28 19.77 8.05
CA VAL A 49 8.77 18.81 9.04
C VAL A 49 9.82 17.74 9.31
N THR A 50 9.91 17.35 10.59
CA THR A 50 10.80 16.31 11.13
C THR A 50 10.30 14.88 10.89
N ASP A 51 9.16 14.71 10.23
CA ASP A 51 8.54 13.41 9.99
C ASP A 51 9.01 12.74 8.70
N SER A 52 8.93 11.42 8.70
CA SER A 52 9.33 10.52 7.61
C SER A 52 8.79 10.97 6.25
N ILE A 53 9.70 11.13 5.29
CA ILE A 53 9.43 11.54 3.92
C ILE A 53 9.06 10.30 3.09
N ASP A 54 7.86 10.27 2.53
CA ASP A 54 7.47 9.29 1.51
C ASP A 54 7.91 9.77 0.12
N PHE A 55 8.61 8.92 -0.61
CA PHE A 55 9.08 9.21 -1.98
C PHE A 55 8.19 8.52 -3.00
N VAL A 56 7.85 9.27 -4.06
CA VAL A 56 7.21 8.74 -5.26
C VAL A 56 8.30 8.51 -6.29
N MET A 57 8.54 7.25 -6.69
CA MET A 57 9.50 6.92 -7.75
C MET A 57 8.82 6.83 -9.12
N ASP A 58 9.55 7.25 -10.15
CA ASP A 58 9.31 6.89 -11.55
C ASP A 58 9.58 5.39 -11.75
N VAL A 59 8.54 4.60 -12.07
CA VAL A 59 8.63 3.16 -12.34
C VAL A 59 8.82 2.83 -13.82
N ASN A 60 8.91 3.84 -14.67
CA ASN A 60 9.07 3.74 -16.12
C ASN A 60 10.56 3.68 -16.52
N GLY A 61 11.47 3.70 -15.55
CA GLY A 61 12.91 3.52 -15.79
C GLY A 61 13.50 4.59 -16.71
N PHE A 62 13.17 5.86 -16.45
CA PHE A 62 13.67 7.02 -17.22
C PHE A 62 13.16 7.14 -18.67
N LYS A 63 12.01 6.55 -19.00
CA LYS A 63 11.44 6.65 -20.36
C LYS A 63 10.55 7.87 -20.64
N GLY A 64 10.46 8.84 -19.73
CA GLY A 64 9.83 10.13 -19.99
C GLY A 64 9.12 10.74 -18.78
N PRO A 65 8.77 12.04 -18.82
CA PRO A 65 8.02 12.69 -17.75
C PRO A 65 6.65 12.03 -17.54
N ASN A 66 6.19 11.98 -16.28
CA ASN A 66 4.90 11.40 -15.83
C ASN A 66 3.66 12.22 -16.27
N SER A 67 3.78 12.92 -17.40
CA SER A 67 2.69 13.53 -18.16
C SER A 67 3.20 13.70 -19.60
N GLU A 68 2.45 13.19 -20.58
CA GLU A 68 2.73 13.43 -22.00
C GLU A 68 1.80 14.55 -22.49
N ALA A 69 2.37 15.59 -23.10
CA ALA A 69 1.59 16.59 -23.83
C ALA A 69 1.41 16.09 -25.27
N ARG A 70 0.22 15.60 -25.61
CA ARG A 70 -0.13 15.22 -26.98
C ARG A 70 -1.15 16.23 -27.50
N ASN A 71 -0.85 16.90 -28.61
CA ASN A 71 -1.70 17.93 -29.21
C ASN A 71 -2.14 19.04 -28.22
N GLY A 72 -1.22 19.51 -27.38
CA GLY A 72 -1.50 20.63 -26.45
C GLY A 72 -2.43 20.30 -25.28
N LYS A 73 -2.76 19.02 -25.07
CA LYS A 73 -3.48 18.54 -23.87
C LYS A 73 -2.56 17.67 -23.03
N GLN A 74 -2.57 17.91 -21.72
CA GLN A 74 -1.79 17.17 -20.74
C GLN A 74 -2.52 15.86 -20.39
N TYR A 75 -1.87 14.71 -20.61
CA TYR A 75 -2.43 13.40 -20.27
C TYR A 75 -1.71 12.86 -19.02
N ASP A 76 -2.50 12.55 -17.99
CA ASP A 76 -2.07 12.02 -16.70
C ASP A 76 -1.93 10.49 -16.77
N ILE A 77 -0.69 10.00 -16.71
CA ILE A 77 -0.36 8.57 -16.77
C ILE A 77 -0.11 8.08 -15.34
N ARG A 78 -1.21 7.79 -14.63
CA ARG A 78 -1.16 7.29 -13.26
C ARG A 78 -0.64 5.86 -13.21
N SER A 79 0.64 5.72 -12.96
CA SER A 79 1.22 4.53 -12.32
C SER A 79 2.32 4.97 -11.37
N PHE A 80 1.93 5.57 -10.24
CA PHE A 80 2.85 5.85 -9.14
C PHE A 80 3.02 4.58 -8.30
N LYS A 81 4.26 4.11 -8.14
CA LYS A 81 4.58 3.16 -7.08
C LYS A 81 5.28 3.95 -5.98
N VAL A 82 4.61 4.06 -4.83
CA VAL A 82 5.20 4.71 -3.66
C VAL A 82 6.30 3.78 -3.16
N ALA A 83 7.52 4.27 -3.12
CA ALA A 83 8.63 3.56 -2.50
C ALA A 83 8.85 4.22 -1.14
N ARG A 84 8.34 3.56 -0.09
CA ARG A 84 8.52 4.01 1.28
C ARG A 84 9.90 3.60 1.77
N PHE A 85 10.75 4.60 2.06
CA PHE A 85 12.12 4.41 2.54
C PHE A 85 12.23 4.31 4.06
N SER A 86 11.14 4.42 4.80
CA SER A 86 11.19 4.21 6.24
C SER A 86 11.38 2.72 6.53
N LYS A 87 12.47 2.37 7.23
CA LYS A 87 12.64 1.05 7.89
C LYS A 87 11.61 0.80 9.03
N GLY A 88 10.63 1.69 9.19
CA GLY A 88 9.63 1.64 10.25
C GLY A 88 8.31 1.09 9.73
N CYS A 89 7.57 0.43 10.62
CA CYS A 89 6.27 -0.16 10.31
C CYS A 89 5.27 0.87 9.74
N ALA A 90 4.57 0.50 8.67
CA ALA A 90 3.53 1.33 8.06
C ALA A 90 2.28 1.49 8.94
N GLY A 91 2.02 0.53 9.82
CA GLY A 91 1.00 0.60 10.85
C GLY A 91 1.61 0.39 12.24
N ASN A 92 1.03 -0.52 13.00
CA ASN A 92 1.45 -0.80 14.37
C ASN A 92 2.40 -2.00 14.38
N ASN A 93 3.58 -1.82 14.97
CA ASN A 93 4.49 -2.93 15.21
C ASN A 93 3.99 -3.73 16.42
N ILE A 94 3.60 -4.99 16.19
CA ILE A 94 3.04 -5.85 17.22
C ILE A 94 4.03 -6.98 17.51
N ASN A 95 4.48 -7.07 18.75
CA ASN A 95 5.41 -8.11 19.19
C ASN A 95 4.89 -9.51 18.83
N GLY A 96 5.73 -10.28 18.13
CA GLY A 96 5.40 -11.63 17.64
C GLY A 96 4.62 -11.69 16.33
N PHE A 97 4.19 -10.54 15.78
CA PHE A 97 3.45 -10.46 14.53
C PHE A 97 4.17 -9.66 13.44
N GLY A 98 5.02 -8.72 13.86
CA GLY A 98 5.68 -7.77 12.97
C GLY A 98 4.84 -6.52 12.77
N CYS A 99 5.07 -5.85 11.66
CA CYS A 99 4.29 -4.69 11.25
C CYS A 99 2.88 -5.08 10.80
N VAL A 100 1.85 -4.53 11.42
CA VAL A 100 0.45 -4.74 11.03
C VAL A 100 -0.16 -3.43 10.53
N TYR A 101 -0.71 -3.44 9.32
CA TYR A 101 -1.31 -2.26 8.70
C TYR A 101 -2.70 -2.59 8.14
N GLN A 102 -3.71 -1.81 8.50
CA GLN A 102 -5.04 -1.91 7.91
C GLN A 102 -5.10 -1.05 6.65
N LEU A 103 -5.45 -1.65 5.51
CA LEU A 103 -5.68 -0.88 4.29
C LEU A 103 -6.98 -0.07 4.43
N PRO A 104 -6.95 1.26 4.16
CA PRO A 104 -8.17 2.07 4.11
C PRO A 104 -9.12 1.62 2.99
N SER A 105 -8.56 1.21 1.86
CA SER A 105 -9.28 0.68 0.71
C SER A 105 -8.34 -0.16 -0.17
N TYR A 106 -8.94 -0.97 -1.04
CA TYR A 106 -8.24 -1.74 -2.07
C TYR A 106 -9.19 -1.94 -3.25
N SER A 107 -8.65 -2.26 -4.43
CA SER A 107 -9.44 -2.54 -5.63
C SER A 107 -9.41 -4.04 -5.94
N PRO A 108 -10.50 -4.61 -6.48
CA PRO A 108 -10.49 -5.98 -6.91
C PRO A 108 -9.69 -6.15 -8.21
N ILE A 109 -9.34 -7.38 -8.54
CA ILE A 109 -8.72 -7.74 -9.82
C ILE A 109 -9.81 -8.27 -10.74
N LYS A 110 -9.88 -7.76 -11.98
CA LYS A 110 -10.89 -8.18 -12.95
C LYS A 110 -10.82 -9.69 -13.21
N GLY A 111 -11.97 -10.35 -13.16
CA GLY A 111 -12.12 -11.73 -13.60
C GLY A 111 -11.68 -11.89 -15.06
N GLY A 112 -11.09 -13.05 -15.40
CA GLY A 112 -10.60 -13.33 -16.76
C GLY A 112 -9.38 -12.52 -17.21
N SER A 113 -8.86 -11.60 -16.39
CA SER A 113 -7.65 -10.84 -16.73
C SER A 113 -6.40 -11.72 -16.64
N GLU A 114 -5.33 -11.42 -17.41
CA GLU A 114 -4.04 -12.11 -17.23
C GLU A 114 -3.47 -11.93 -15.82
N GLU A 115 -3.77 -10.80 -15.18
CA GLU A 115 -3.32 -10.50 -13.83
C GLU A 115 -3.93 -11.47 -12.79
N ILE A 116 -5.17 -11.92 -12.97
CA ILE A 116 -5.79 -12.84 -12.00
C ILE A 116 -5.02 -14.15 -11.90
N LYS A 117 -4.35 -14.59 -12.97
CA LYS A 117 -3.56 -15.82 -12.98
C LYS A 117 -2.37 -15.76 -12.01
N LYS A 118 -1.84 -14.56 -11.74
CA LYS A 118 -0.77 -14.36 -10.75
C LYS A 118 -1.30 -14.47 -9.31
N TRP A 119 -2.48 -13.90 -9.05
CA TRP A 119 -2.99 -13.71 -7.69
C TRP A 119 -3.96 -14.79 -7.23
N ASP A 120 -4.67 -15.42 -8.15
CA ASP A 120 -5.61 -16.50 -7.94
C ASP A 120 -5.78 -17.36 -9.22
N PRO A 121 -4.82 -18.25 -9.52
CA PRO A 121 -4.83 -19.07 -10.73
C PRO A 121 -5.99 -20.06 -10.80
N LYS A 122 -6.72 -20.28 -9.70
CA LYS A 122 -7.88 -21.19 -9.64
C LYS A 122 -9.20 -20.49 -9.97
N PHE A 123 -9.18 -19.18 -10.14
CA PHE A 123 -10.35 -18.38 -10.49
C PHE A 123 -10.61 -18.39 -12.02
N VAL A 124 -10.71 -19.59 -12.60
CA VAL A 124 -10.56 -19.82 -14.06
C VAL A 124 -11.84 -19.61 -14.88
N ASN A 125 -13.01 -19.48 -14.25
CA ASN A 125 -14.31 -19.39 -14.94
C ASN A 125 -15.22 -18.28 -14.39
N ALA A 126 -14.63 -17.23 -13.82
CA ALA A 126 -15.37 -16.13 -13.20
C ALA A 126 -15.11 -14.80 -13.91
N ASP A 127 -15.11 -14.82 -15.24
CA ASP A 127 -14.93 -13.64 -16.10
C ASP A 127 -16.01 -12.56 -15.86
N SER A 128 -17.15 -12.96 -15.29
CA SER A 128 -18.24 -12.05 -14.93
C SER A 128 -18.10 -11.40 -13.56
N TYR A 129 -17.05 -11.74 -12.78
CA TYR A 129 -16.87 -11.24 -11.42
C TYR A 129 -15.47 -10.72 -11.18
N ASP A 130 -15.37 -9.55 -10.55
CA ASP A 130 -14.10 -9.05 -10.04
C ASP A 130 -13.74 -9.77 -8.73
N ASN A 131 -12.46 -10.11 -8.55
CA ASN A 131 -11.96 -10.86 -7.42
C ASN A 131 -11.33 -9.91 -6.38
N TYR A 132 -12.11 -9.57 -5.35
CA TYR A 132 -11.70 -8.73 -4.23
C TYR A 132 -10.64 -9.41 -3.37
N TRP A 133 -10.70 -10.73 -3.19
CA TRP A 133 -9.70 -11.45 -2.41
C TRP A 133 -8.30 -11.41 -3.07
N ALA A 134 -8.24 -11.57 -4.39
CA ALA A 134 -7.01 -11.40 -5.15
C ALA A 134 -6.52 -9.95 -5.12
N GLY A 135 -7.44 -8.98 -5.19
CA GLY A 135 -7.17 -7.56 -4.98
C GLY A 135 -6.56 -7.26 -3.61
N ALA A 136 -7.05 -7.88 -2.55
CA ALA A 136 -6.50 -7.76 -1.21
C ALA A 136 -5.06 -8.26 -1.12
N LYS A 137 -4.77 -9.44 -1.72
CA LYS A 137 -3.40 -9.98 -1.79
C LYS A 137 -2.45 -9.03 -2.52
N LYS A 138 -2.87 -8.56 -3.69
CA LYS A 138 -2.11 -7.59 -4.48
C LYS A 138 -1.85 -6.30 -3.72
N ALA A 139 -2.86 -5.75 -3.07
CA ALA A 139 -2.72 -4.48 -2.35
C ALA A 139 -1.73 -4.57 -1.18
N CYS A 140 -1.66 -5.72 -0.48
CA CYS A 140 -0.63 -5.95 0.51
C CYS A 140 0.78 -6.07 -0.11
N ASP A 141 0.92 -6.80 -1.21
CA ASP A 141 2.21 -6.95 -1.92
C ASP A 141 2.71 -5.62 -2.49
N ASP A 142 1.81 -4.77 -3.01
CA ASP A 142 2.15 -3.47 -3.57
C ASP A 142 2.81 -2.54 -2.54
N ILE A 143 2.51 -2.71 -1.25
CA ILE A 143 3.14 -1.99 -0.13
C ILE A 143 4.28 -2.77 0.53
N GLY A 144 4.72 -3.89 -0.06
CA GLY A 144 5.80 -4.72 0.47
C GLY A 144 5.43 -5.54 1.70
N MET A 145 4.14 -5.78 1.94
CA MET A 145 3.61 -6.59 3.03
C MET A 145 2.90 -7.83 2.46
N SER A 146 2.29 -8.64 3.32
CA SER A 146 1.57 -9.84 2.91
C SER A 146 0.21 -9.95 3.59
N LEU A 147 -0.77 -10.53 2.89
CA LEU A 147 -2.04 -10.89 3.50
C LEU A 147 -1.80 -12.07 4.47
N PRO A 148 -2.14 -11.95 5.77
CA PRO A 148 -1.88 -12.98 6.76
C PRO A 148 -2.77 -14.20 6.53
N ASP A 149 -2.26 -15.37 6.90
CA ASP A 149 -3.05 -16.59 6.93
C ASP A 149 -4.12 -16.56 8.04
N GLU A 150 -4.98 -17.57 8.04
CA GLU A 150 -6.07 -17.68 9.01
C GLU A 150 -5.56 -17.69 10.46
N SER A 151 -4.47 -18.39 10.73
CA SER A 151 -3.96 -18.58 12.09
C SER A 151 -3.42 -17.25 12.66
N LYS A 152 -2.65 -16.51 11.86
CA LYS A 152 -2.08 -15.22 12.22
C LYS A 152 -3.19 -14.19 12.42
N LEU A 153 -4.14 -14.12 11.50
CA LEU A 153 -5.27 -13.19 11.59
C LEU A 153 -6.19 -13.49 12.79
N LYS A 154 -6.46 -14.77 13.06
CA LYS A 154 -7.27 -15.21 14.20
C LYS A 154 -6.64 -14.89 15.54
N SER A 155 -5.32 -15.04 15.66
CA SER A 155 -4.62 -14.70 16.90
C SER A 155 -4.60 -13.19 17.21
N LEU A 156 -4.63 -12.33 16.18
CA LEU A 156 -4.88 -10.90 16.34
C LEU A 156 -6.33 -10.62 16.75
N ALA A 157 -7.29 -11.28 16.10
CA ALA A 157 -8.73 -11.10 16.35
C ALA A 157 -9.19 -11.62 17.72
N LYS A 158 -8.49 -12.59 18.32
CA LYS A 158 -8.82 -13.13 19.65
C LYS A 158 -8.35 -12.28 20.83
N LYS A 159 -7.57 -11.22 20.57
CA LYS A 159 -7.20 -10.25 21.61
C LYS A 159 -8.45 -9.57 22.16
N THR A 160 -8.40 -9.17 23.43
CA THR A 160 -9.48 -8.40 24.05
C THR A 160 -9.66 -7.06 23.34
N THR A 161 -10.85 -6.45 23.44
CA THR A 161 -11.11 -5.12 22.87
C THR A 161 -10.09 -4.09 23.36
N ALA A 162 -9.80 -4.09 24.66
CA ALA A 162 -8.81 -3.19 25.26
C ALA A 162 -7.40 -3.38 24.67
N GLU A 163 -6.94 -4.62 24.49
CA GLU A 163 -5.65 -4.89 23.85
C GLU A 163 -5.63 -4.47 22.38
N LYS A 164 -6.73 -4.68 21.64
CA LYS A 164 -6.84 -4.25 20.25
C LYS A 164 -6.71 -2.73 20.13
N GLU A 165 -7.42 -1.98 20.97
CA GLU A 165 -7.33 -0.51 20.99
C GLU A 165 -5.92 -0.03 21.33
N GLN A 166 -5.28 -0.63 22.34
CA GLN A 166 -3.90 -0.32 22.71
C GLN A 166 -2.89 -0.60 21.58
N LEU A 167 -3.13 -1.65 20.79
CA LEU A 167 -2.30 -2.04 19.65
C LEU A 167 -2.71 -1.35 18.34
N GLY A 168 -3.71 -0.47 18.37
CA GLY A 168 -4.28 0.17 17.19
C GLY A 168 -4.83 -0.83 16.16
N LEU A 169 -5.32 -1.99 16.63
CA LEU A 169 -6.00 -3.00 15.83
C LEU A 169 -7.50 -2.68 15.70
N PRO A 170 -8.15 -3.16 14.62
CA PRO A 170 -9.60 -3.09 14.49
C PRO A 170 -10.29 -3.82 15.64
N THR A 171 -11.39 -3.27 16.15
CA THR A 171 -12.23 -3.94 17.15
C THR A 171 -13.41 -4.70 16.55
N SER A 172 -13.70 -4.47 15.27
CA SER A 172 -14.84 -5.06 14.56
C SER A 172 -14.61 -5.22 13.06
N GLY A 173 -15.42 -6.08 12.45
CA GLY A 173 -15.49 -6.25 10.99
C GLY A 173 -14.91 -7.56 10.48
N LYS A 174 -15.07 -7.78 9.18
CA LYS A 174 -14.68 -9.00 8.47
C LYS A 174 -13.37 -8.76 7.72
N PHE A 175 -12.36 -9.60 7.94
CA PHE A 175 -11.05 -9.44 7.33
C PHE A 175 -10.68 -10.66 6.50
N TRP A 176 -10.18 -10.42 5.29
CA TRP A 176 -9.69 -11.50 4.43
C TRP A 176 -8.47 -12.19 5.03
N SER A 177 -8.44 -13.52 4.96
CA SER A 177 -7.26 -14.36 5.18
C SER A 177 -6.65 -14.75 3.82
N SER A 178 -5.35 -14.97 3.76
CA SER A 178 -4.68 -15.55 2.58
C SER A 178 -4.97 -17.03 2.34
N SER A 179 -5.63 -17.69 3.30
CA SER A 179 -6.09 -19.08 3.19
C SER A 179 -7.30 -19.21 2.27
N GLU A 180 -7.18 -20.08 1.26
CA GLU A 180 -8.28 -20.47 0.38
C GLU A 180 -9.13 -21.59 0.98
N GLN A 181 -10.44 -21.57 0.71
CA GLN A 181 -11.33 -22.69 1.02
C GLN A 181 -11.75 -23.45 -0.25
N GLY A 182 -11.89 -22.75 -1.38
CA GLY A 182 -12.31 -23.33 -2.64
C GLY A 182 -12.02 -22.43 -3.84
N LEU A 183 -12.56 -22.80 -5.01
CA LEU A 183 -12.34 -22.05 -6.26
C LEU A 183 -12.84 -20.60 -6.14
N TYR A 184 -14.04 -20.42 -5.58
CA TYR A 184 -14.73 -19.12 -5.49
C TYR A 184 -14.78 -18.55 -4.07
N SER A 185 -14.11 -19.18 -3.11
CA SER A 185 -14.25 -18.87 -1.69
C SER A 185 -12.92 -18.84 -0.95
N ALA A 186 -12.81 -17.90 -0.02
CA ALA A 186 -11.67 -17.75 0.87
C ALA A 186 -12.12 -17.57 2.31
N TYR A 187 -11.20 -17.80 3.24
CA TYR A 187 -11.48 -17.61 4.65
C TYR A 187 -11.50 -16.12 5.01
N LYS A 188 -12.39 -15.76 5.94
CA LYS A 188 -12.44 -14.46 6.60
C LYS A 188 -12.47 -14.63 8.11
N ILE A 189 -11.96 -13.64 8.83
CA ILE A 189 -11.97 -13.60 10.29
C ILE A 189 -12.81 -12.39 10.75
N PHE A 190 -13.70 -12.64 11.70
CA PHE A 190 -14.45 -11.59 12.39
C PHE A 190 -13.60 -11.03 13.53
N PHE A 191 -13.37 -9.72 13.53
CA PHE A 191 -12.62 -9.07 14.61
C PHE A 191 -13.46 -8.79 15.85
N ASP A 192 -14.77 -8.97 15.76
CA ASP A 192 -15.70 -8.84 16.89
C ASP A 192 -15.49 -9.95 17.94
N ASP A 193 -15.32 -11.21 17.49
CA ASP A 193 -15.26 -12.40 18.36
C ASP A 193 -14.15 -13.39 17.99
N GLY A 194 -13.40 -13.16 16.90
CA GLY A 194 -12.36 -14.07 16.41
C GLY A 194 -12.91 -15.31 15.70
N ALA A 195 -14.20 -15.33 15.34
CA ALA A 195 -14.79 -16.41 14.58
C ALA A 195 -14.19 -16.52 13.17
N THR A 196 -14.04 -17.75 12.68
CA THR A 196 -13.68 -18.04 11.30
C THR A 196 -14.96 -18.15 10.47
N GLY A 197 -15.01 -17.45 9.34
CA GLY A 197 -16.05 -17.60 8.33
C GLY A 197 -15.47 -17.86 6.95
N ILE A 198 -16.36 -18.12 6.00
CA ILE A 198 -16.04 -18.22 4.58
C ILE A 198 -16.76 -17.09 3.86
N ASP A 199 -16.15 -16.55 2.83
CA ASP A 199 -16.82 -15.62 1.91
C ASP A 199 -16.45 -15.91 0.47
N VAL A 200 -17.30 -15.43 -0.44
CA VAL A 200 -17.05 -15.51 -1.87
C VAL A 200 -16.00 -14.48 -2.27
N LYS A 201 -15.04 -14.87 -3.11
CA LYS A 201 -13.87 -14.04 -3.47
C LYS A 201 -14.22 -12.73 -4.17
N TYR A 202 -15.45 -12.62 -4.70
CA TYR A 202 -16.01 -11.41 -5.30
C TYR A 202 -16.79 -10.52 -4.31
N ALA A 203 -16.74 -10.80 -3.01
CA ALA A 203 -17.39 -9.99 -1.98
C ALA A 203 -16.57 -8.72 -1.65
N GLU A 204 -17.22 -7.56 -1.75
CA GLU A 204 -16.60 -6.24 -1.58
C GLU A 204 -16.44 -5.77 -0.12
N LEU A 205 -17.25 -6.30 0.80
CA LEU A 205 -17.38 -5.77 2.17
C LEU A 205 -16.25 -6.18 3.12
N ASN A 206 -15.37 -7.08 2.69
CA ASN A 206 -14.28 -7.59 3.52
C ASN A 206 -13.12 -6.59 3.54
N LYS A 207 -12.62 -6.29 4.74
CA LYS A 207 -11.46 -5.42 4.99
C LYS A 207 -10.16 -6.21 4.88
N VAL A 208 -9.03 -5.49 4.88
CA VAL A 208 -7.71 -6.09 4.71
C VAL A 208 -6.76 -5.57 5.80
N LEU A 209 -6.11 -6.51 6.48
CA LEU A 209 -4.96 -6.27 7.33
C LEU A 209 -3.75 -6.91 6.64
N CYS A 210 -2.74 -6.11 6.33
CA CYS A 210 -1.47 -6.57 5.80
C CYS A 210 -0.48 -6.73 6.96
N VAL A 211 0.38 -7.74 6.86
CA VAL A 211 1.44 -8.00 7.83
C VAL A 211 2.78 -8.10 7.12
N GLY A 212 3.80 -7.44 7.67
CA GLY A 212 5.17 -7.46 7.18
C GLY A 212 6.14 -7.60 8.34
N ASP A 213 7.37 -8.03 8.06
CA ASP A 213 8.42 -8.19 9.08
C ASP A 213 9.18 -6.89 9.33
#